data_AF-A0A969KWV7-F1
#
_entry.id   AF-A0A969KWV7-F1
#
_cell.length_a   1.000
_cell.length_b   1.000
_cell.length_c   1.000
_cell.angle_alpha   90.00
_cell.angle_beta   90.00
_cell.angle_gamma   90.00
#
_symmetry.space_group_name_H-M   'P 1'
#
loop_
_entity.id
_entity.type
_entity.pdbx_description
1 polymer ?
#
loop_
_entity_poly.entity_id
_entity_poly.type
_entity_poly.pdbx_seq_one_letter_code
_entity_poly.pdbx_strand_id
1 'polypeptide(L)'
;MSSNPPLVIESTNLSYAWRDLFLRILEGSGKEISSLIVSLSGFNSGVPNEDSNIREALDQCLLATEKQPIHTVANTIFPENLWRLYKNDRRQFFERYIDNLPRIKALAPHKNCKGLYFERLTAFGCDVANGNQLEHIISSYNSNKSVRRTMLQASIFDPDRDHTSSAQLGFPCLQHLQFIPDNRNKTLSVNAFYATQQIFEKAYGNYLGICRLSHFMAYEMNLSLDRVNFYIGVAKFDTLPKSTQEIVELQKKIQQVLNPLHGNLKDRN
;
A
#
# COMPACT_ATOMS: atom_id res chain seq x y z
N MET A 1 -13.79 -23.30 10.19
CA MET A 1 -12.93 -22.56 9.24
C MET A 1 -13.52 -22.75 7.85
N SER A 2 -13.78 -21.69 7.11
CA SER A 2 -14.29 -21.82 5.74
C SER A 2 -13.21 -22.46 4.86
N SER A 3 -13.57 -23.49 4.09
CA SER A 3 -12.69 -24.17 3.12
C SER A 3 -12.57 -23.42 1.80
N ASN A 4 -13.00 -22.15 1.75
CA ASN A 4 -12.97 -21.37 0.52
C ASN A 4 -11.52 -21.05 0.13
N PRO A 5 -11.17 -21.14 -1.16
CA PRO A 5 -9.88 -20.69 -1.64
C PRO A 5 -9.72 -19.18 -1.37
N PRO A 6 -8.47 -18.67 -1.31
CA PRO A 6 -8.24 -17.24 -1.20
C PRO A 6 -8.96 -16.46 -2.29
N LEU A 7 -9.57 -15.33 -1.95
CA LEU A 7 -10.08 -14.41 -2.97
C LEU A 7 -8.87 -13.80 -3.70
N VAL A 8 -8.86 -13.89 -5.02
CA VAL A 8 -7.81 -13.30 -5.86
C VAL A 8 -8.41 -12.18 -6.71
N ILE A 9 -7.81 -10.99 -6.65
CA ILE A 9 -8.11 -9.85 -7.51
C ILE A 9 -6.85 -9.50 -8.29
N GLU A 10 -6.91 -9.61 -9.61
CA GLU A 10 -5.84 -9.18 -10.51
C GLU A 10 -6.30 -7.96 -11.30
N SER A 11 -5.45 -6.94 -11.40
CA SER A 11 -5.78 -5.73 -12.13
C SER A 11 -4.54 -5.01 -12.64
N THR A 12 -4.66 -4.33 -13.77
CA THR A 12 -3.65 -3.38 -14.28
C THR A 12 -3.89 -1.94 -13.81
N ASN A 13 -4.94 -1.71 -13.00
CA ASN A 13 -5.32 -0.42 -12.45
C ASN A 13 -5.65 -0.55 -10.96
N LEU A 14 -5.01 0.28 -10.14
CA LEU A 14 -5.11 0.25 -8.69
C LEU A 14 -6.53 0.59 -8.22
N SER A 15 -7.15 1.61 -8.82
CA SER A 15 -8.52 2.03 -8.46
C SER A 15 -9.53 0.93 -8.75
N TYR A 16 -9.35 0.16 -9.83
CA TYR A 16 -10.21 -0.97 -10.16
C TYR A 16 -10.03 -2.15 -9.21
N ALA A 17 -8.79 -2.48 -8.84
CA ALA A 17 -8.54 -3.53 -7.84
C ALA A 17 -9.19 -3.19 -6.49
N TRP A 18 -9.03 -1.94 -6.04
CA TRP A 18 -9.64 -1.47 -4.80
C TRP A 18 -11.17 -1.46 -4.92
N ARG A 19 -11.73 -0.97 -6.02
CA ARG A 19 -13.18 -1.00 -6.30
C ARG A 19 -13.72 -2.41 -6.18
N ASP A 20 -13.12 -3.37 -6.89
CA ASP A 20 -13.67 -4.73 -6.99
C ASP A 20 -13.65 -5.39 -5.61
N LEU A 21 -12.60 -5.14 -4.82
CA LEU A 21 -12.54 -5.55 -3.43
C LEU A 21 -13.59 -4.87 -2.55
N PHE A 22 -13.77 -3.55 -2.70
CA PHE A 22 -14.72 -2.75 -1.95
C PHE A 22 -16.18 -3.17 -2.22
N LEU A 23 -16.55 -3.38 -3.48
CA LEU A 23 -17.87 -3.86 -3.86
C LEU A 23 -18.10 -5.29 -3.35
N ARG A 24 -17.11 -6.18 -3.51
CA ARG A 24 -17.19 -7.56 -3.04
C ARG A 24 -17.42 -7.64 -1.53
N ILE A 25 -16.73 -6.81 -0.74
CA ILE A 25 -16.94 -6.80 0.71
C ILE A 25 -18.29 -6.19 1.06
N LEU A 26 -18.81 -5.21 0.31
CA LEU A 26 -20.14 -4.64 0.55
C LEU A 26 -21.27 -5.63 0.26
N GLU A 27 -21.18 -6.38 -0.83
CA GLU A 27 -22.17 -7.40 -1.25
C GLU A 27 -22.24 -8.58 -0.28
N GLY A 28 -21.14 -8.90 0.41
CA GLY A 28 -21.11 -9.95 1.43
C GLY A 28 -21.94 -9.60 2.67
N SER A 29 -22.58 -10.60 3.28
CA SER A 29 -23.29 -10.44 4.56
C SER A 29 -22.33 -10.16 5.74
N GLY A 30 -21.08 -10.61 5.65
CA GLY A 30 -20.03 -10.37 6.64
C GLY A 30 -19.27 -9.05 6.44
N LYS A 31 -18.48 -8.64 7.44
CA LYS A 31 -17.61 -7.46 7.38
C LYS A 31 -16.16 -7.78 7.04
N GLU A 32 -15.85 -9.04 6.78
CA GLU A 32 -14.48 -9.52 6.60
C GLU A 32 -14.37 -10.53 5.46
N ILE A 33 -13.21 -10.54 4.81
CA ILE A 33 -12.78 -11.56 3.85
C ILE A 33 -11.50 -12.17 4.41
N SER A 34 -11.53 -13.48 4.66
CA SER A 34 -10.34 -14.24 5.05
C SER A 34 -9.53 -14.64 3.82
N SER A 35 -8.21 -14.48 3.88
CA SER A 35 -7.27 -14.83 2.82
C SER A 35 -7.58 -14.14 1.49
N LEU A 36 -6.95 -12.99 1.28
CA LEU A 36 -7.08 -12.18 0.07
C LEU A 36 -5.71 -11.99 -0.58
N ILE A 37 -5.68 -12.13 -1.90
CA ILE A 37 -4.54 -11.79 -2.74
C ILE A 37 -4.99 -10.70 -3.71
N VAL A 38 -4.29 -9.57 -3.72
CA VAL A 38 -4.41 -8.56 -4.77
C VAL A 38 -3.11 -8.54 -5.58
N SER A 39 -3.19 -8.61 -6.90
CA SER A 39 -2.03 -8.53 -7.79
C SER A 39 -2.19 -7.36 -8.75
N LEU A 40 -1.30 -6.37 -8.63
CA LEU A 40 -1.25 -5.19 -9.49
C LEU A 40 -0.10 -5.29 -10.49
N SER A 41 -0.39 -4.97 -11.75
CA SER A 41 0.58 -4.88 -12.84
C SER A 41 0.27 -3.70 -13.77
N GLY A 42 0.92 -3.62 -14.94
CA GLY A 42 0.60 -2.60 -15.95
C GLY A 42 1.11 -1.20 -15.61
N PHE A 43 2.14 -1.10 -14.77
CA PHE A 43 2.73 0.17 -14.36
C PHE A 43 3.26 0.96 -15.56
N ASN A 44 2.95 2.26 -15.62
CA ASN A 44 3.53 3.19 -16.58
C ASN A 44 4.71 3.90 -15.94
N SER A 45 5.93 3.58 -16.36
CA SER A 45 7.17 4.16 -15.80
C SER A 45 7.22 4.03 -14.27
N GLY A 46 6.81 2.86 -13.75
CA GLY A 46 6.75 2.56 -12.33
C GLY A 46 5.54 3.14 -11.58
N VAL A 47 4.70 3.94 -12.22
CA VAL A 47 3.50 4.53 -11.62
C VAL A 47 2.28 3.62 -11.90
N PRO A 48 1.45 3.27 -10.89
CA PRO A 48 0.24 2.50 -11.13
C PRO A 48 -0.79 3.31 -11.92
N ASN A 49 -1.57 2.65 -12.78
CA ASN A 49 -2.73 3.30 -13.39
C ASN A 49 -3.82 3.50 -12.34
N GLU A 50 -4.50 4.63 -12.40
CA GLU A 50 -5.60 5.00 -11.51
C GLU A 50 -6.75 5.59 -12.33
N ASP A 51 -7.97 5.40 -11.85
CA ASP A 51 -9.17 6.10 -12.32
C ASP A 51 -9.42 7.30 -11.40
N SER A 52 -9.37 8.51 -11.96
CA SER A 52 -9.53 9.75 -11.20
C SER A 52 -10.91 9.87 -10.57
N ASN A 53 -11.98 9.40 -11.22
CA ASN A 53 -13.33 9.47 -10.68
C ASN A 53 -13.48 8.59 -9.44
N ILE A 54 -12.94 7.36 -9.48
CA ILE A 54 -12.94 6.45 -8.32
C ILE A 54 -12.08 7.03 -7.20
N ARG A 55 -10.88 7.52 -7.53
CA ARG A 55 -9.96 8.10 -6.55
C ARG A 55 -10.56 9.30 -5.83
N GLU A 56 -11.10 10.26 -6.58
CA GLU A 56 -11.71 11.47 -6.05
C GLU A 56 -12.97 11.17 -5.24
N ALA A 57 -13.83 10.25 -5.71
CA ALA A 57 -15.01 9.84 -4.96
C ALA A 57 -14.64 9.21 -3.61
N LEU A 58 -13.60 8.37 -3.58
CA LEU A 58 -13.09 7.78 -2.34
C LEU A 58 -12.50 8.86 -1.42
N ASP A 59 -11.63 9.75 -1.93
CA ASP A 59 -11.03 10.82 -1.11
C ASP A 59 -12.11 11.76 -0.51
N GLN A 60 -13.15 12.10 -1.28
CA GLN A 60 -14.29 12.87 -0.76
C GLN A 60 -15.02 12.13 0.36
N CYS A 61 -15.28 10.83 0.18
CA CYS A 61 -15.94 10.01 1.19
C CYS A 61 -15.09 9.85 2.46
N LEU A 62 -13.77 9.69 2.32
CA LEU A 62 -12.83 9.65 3.45
C LEU A 62 -12.88 10.96 4.23
N LEU A 63 -12.83 12.11 3.56
CA LEU A 63 -12.92 13.42 4.22
C LEU A 63 -14.26 13.62 4.93
N ALA A 64 -15.38 13.26 4.28
CA ALA A 64 -16.72 13.36 4.86
C ALA A 64 -16.91 12.47 6.11
N THR A 65 -16.15 11.37 6.21
CA THR A 65 -16.17 10.43 7.34
C THR A 65 -15.00 10.63 8.31
N GLU A 66 -14.36 11.80 8.28
CA GLU A 66 -13.24 12.21 9.15
C GLU A 66 -12.02 11.27 9.10
N LYS A 67 -11.80 10.65 7.95
CA LYS A 67 -10.67 9.76 7.67
C LYS A 67 -9.53 10.50 6.95
N GLN A 68 -8.36 9.89 6.99
CA GLN A 68 -7.18 10.44 6.30
C GLN A 68 -7.33 10.27 4.78
N PRO A 69 -6.99 11.28 3.98
CA PRO A 69 -6.93 11.15 2.52
C PRO A 69 -5.95 10.05 2.08
N ILE A 70 -6.18 9.51 0.88
CA ILE A 70 -5.37 8.48 0.22
C ILE A 70 -3.88 8.84 0.25
N HIS A 71 -3.54 10.08 -0.12
CA HIS A 71 -2.15 10.53 -0.19
C HIS A 71 -1.47 10.55 1.19
N THR A 72 -2.21 10.92 2.23
CA THR A 72 -1.69 10.91 3.62
C THR A 72 -1.37 9.49 4.06
N VAL A 73 -2.25 8.53 3.79
CA VAL A 73 -2.01 7.12 4.10
C VAL A 73 -0.82 6.59 3.30
N ALA A 74 -0.74 6.86 2.00
CA ALA A 74 0.37 6.44 1.14
C ALA A 74 1.74 6.96 1.63
N ASN A 75 1.79 8.21 2.12
CA ASN A 75 3.02 8.82 2.64
C ASN A 75 3.52 8.16 3.94
N THR A 76 2.67 7.42 4.67
CA THR A 76 3.15 6.66 5.84
C THR A 76 4.05 5.49 5.43
N ILE A 77 3.81 4.92 4.24
CA ILE A 77 4.60 3.81 3.65
C ILE A 77 5.80 4.35 2.88
N PHE A 78 5.58 5.34 2.01
CA PHE A 78 6.66 5.95 1.24
C PHE A 78 6.43 7.45 1.02
N PRO A 79 7.30 8.32 1.58
CA PRO A 79 7.18 9.77 1.46
C PRO A 79 7.68 10.28 0.09
N GLU A 80 6.95 9.98 -0.97
CA GLU A 80 7.34 10.25 -2.37
C GLU A 80 7.72 11.71 -2.62
N ASN A 81 6.97 12.66 -2.05
CA ASN A 81 7.25 14.09 -2.22
C ASN A 81 8.64 14.47 -1.68
N LEU A 82 9.08 13.84 -0.59
CA LEU A 82 10.39 14.08 0.01
C LEU A 82 11.50 13.52 -0.89
N TRP A 83 11.30 12.32 -1.45
CA TRP A 83 12.25 11.72 -2.40
C TRP A 83 12.44 12.59 -3.65
N ARG A 84 11.33 13.06 -4.24
CA ARG A 84 11.37 13.97 -5.41
C ARG A 84 12.04 15.30 -5.09
N LEU A 85 11.81 15.85 -3.89
CA LEU A 85 12.43 17.11 -3.45
C LEU A 85 13.96 17.04 -3.46
N TYR A 86 14.52 15.89 -3.08
CA TYR A 86 15.96 15.65 -3.10
C TYR A 86 16.50 15.15 -4.44
N LYS A 87 15.74 15.36 -5.53
CA LYS A 87 16.16 15.06 -6.91
C LYS A 87 16.64 13.61 -7.09
N ASN A 88 16.00 12.69 -6.40
CA ASN A 88 16.33 11.26 -6.40
C ASN A 88 17.74 10.94 -5.85
N ASP A 89 18.34 11.82 -5.03
CA ASP A 89 19.51 11.46 -4.22
C ASP A 89 19.05 10.62 -3.02
N ARG A 90 19.21 9.30 -3.13
CA ARG A 90 18.84 8.33 -2.11
C ARG A 90 19.46 8.62 -0.74
N ARG A 91 20.74 9.02 -0.70
CA ARG A 91 21.46 9.25 0.56
C ARG A 91 20.87 10.46 1.28
N GLN A 92 20.74 11.59 0.57
CA GLN A 92 20.11 12.78 1.14
C GLN A 92 18.66 12.52 1.54
N PHE A 93 17.92 11.75 0.75
CA PHE A 93 16.55 11.38 1.06
C PHE A 93 16.42 10.63 2.39
N PHE A 94 17.24 9.58 2.62
CA PHE A 94 17.21 8.84 3.87
C PHE A 94 17.66 9.68 5.06
N GLU A 95 18.80 10.38 4.95
CA GLU A 95 19.31 11.27 6.01
C GLU A 95 18.24 12.28 6.43
N ARG A 96 17.62 12.94 5.45
CA ARG A 96 16.62 13.99 5.70
C ARG A 96 15.29 13.44 6.20
N TYR A 97 14.92 12.23 5.84
CA TYR A 97 13.76 11.58 6.44
C TYR A 97 13.99 11.33 7.94
N ILE A 98 15.16 10.80 8.32
CA ILE A 98 15.51 10.55 9.72
C ILE A 98 15.60 11.85 10.52
N ASP A 99 16.25 12.89 9.98
CA ASP A 99 16.30 14.22 10.60
C ASP A 99 14.91 14.77 10.93
N ASN A 100 13.94 14.56 10.03
CA ASN A 100 12.58 15.07 10.18
C ASN A 100 11.64 14.14 10.97
N LEU A 101 12.04 12.90 11.23
CA LEU A 101 11.20 11.88 11.86
C LEU A 101 10.59 12.34 13.20
N PRO A 102 11.33 13.01 14.13
CA PRO A 102 10.72 13.53 15.36
C PRO A 102 9.56 14.49 15.10
N ARG A 103 9.71 15.38 14.10
CA ARG A 103 8.66 16.33 13.71
C ARG A 103 7.46 15.62 13.09
N ILE A 104 7.70 14.61 12.24
CA ILE A 104 6.62 13.82 11.61
C ILE A 104 5.82 13.07 12.69
N LYS A 105 6.49 12.48 13.68
CA LYS A 105 5.82 11.79 14.80
C LYS A 105 4.99 12.77 15.64
N ALA A 106 5.49 13.98 15.85
CA ALA A 106 4.79 15.05 16.59
C ALA A 106 3.52 15.57 15.90
N LEU A 107 3.31 15.33 14.59
CA LEU A 107 2.06 15.72 13.91
C LEU A 107 0.84 14.93 14.39
N ALA A 108 1.05 13.70 14.87
CA ALA A 108 -0.02 12.84 15.38
C ALA A 108 0.54 11.89 16.46
N PRO A 109 0.96 12.40 17.63
CA PRO A 109 1.76 11.65 18.60
C PRO A 109 1.05 10.38 19.07
N HIS A 110 -0.27 10.43 19.26
CA HIS A 110 -1.07 9.27 19.65
C HIS A 110 -1.15 8.19 18.56
N LYS A 111 -1.15 8.57 17.27
CA LYS A 111 -1.19 7.62 16.14
C LYS A 111 0.20 7.08 15.80
N ASN A 112 1.22 7.90 15.95
CA ASN A 112 2.59 7.62 15.54
C ASN A 112 3.47 7.10 16.69
N CYS A 113 2.91 6.86 17.88
CA CYS A 113 3.66 6.39 19.06
C CYS A 113 4.34 5.03 18.83
N LYS A 114 3.76 4.17 18.00
CA LYS A 114 4.32 2.85 17.61
C LYS A 114 5.23 2.91 16.37
N GLY A 115 5.42 4.11 15.83
CA GLY A 115 6.22 4.39 14.66
C GLY A 115 5.43 4.43 13.35
N LEU A 116 6.16 4.65 12.26
CA LEU A 116 5.65 4.74 10.89
C LEU A 116 6.20 3.58 10.04
N TYR A 117 5.52 3.22 8.95
CA TYR A 117 6.00 2.14 8.09
C TYR A 117 7.38 2.46 7.51
N PHE A 118 7.57 3.68 6.99
CA PHE A 118 8.87 4.06 6.44
C PHE A 118 9.96 4.13 7.52
N GLU A 119 9.64 4.53 8.75
CA GLU A 119 10.55 4.43 9.91
C GLU A 119 10.98 2.98 10.16
N ARG A 120 10.05 2.03 10.15
CA ARG A 120 10.39 0.61 10.33
C ARG A 120 11.29 0.08 9.20
N LEU A 121 11.13 0.59 7.98
CA LEU A 121 11.96 0.20 6.83
C LEU A 121 13.37 0.81 6.86
N THR A 122 13.52 2.03 7.35
CA THR A 122 14.79 2.78 7.28
C THR A 122 15.51 2.93 8.62
N ALA A 123 14.89 2.57 9.74
CA ALA A 123 15.43 2.67 11.09
C ALA A 123 14.83 1.59 12.01
N PHE A 124 14.91 0.32 11.59
CA PHE A 124 14.34 -0.81 12.33
C PHE A 124 14.96 -0.96 13.73
N GLY A 125 16.28 -0.70 13.84
CA GLY A 125 17.03 -0.74 15.10
C GLY A 125 18.02 -1.90 15.25
N CYS A 126 18.28 -2.66 14.18
CA CYS A 126 19.36 -3.67 14.15
C CYS A 126 20.58 -3.13 13.40
N ASP A 127 21.81 -3.40 13.87
CA ASP A 127 23.06 -2.73 13.47
C ASP A 127 23.38 -2.71 11.96
N VAL A 128 22.77 -3.59 11.15
CA VAL A 128 23.01 -3.64 9.71
C VAL A 128 22.53 -2.34 9.04
N ALA A 129 23.47 -1.62 8.41
CA ALA A 129 23.22 -0.32 7.78
C ALA A 129 22.51 0.68 8.72
N ASN A 130 22.84 0.66 10.02
CA ASN A 130 22.20 1.49 11.06
C ASN A 130 20.67 1.29 11.13
N GLY A 131 20.18 0.09 10.82
CA GLY A 131 18.76 -0.25 10.78
C GLY A 131 18.04 0.13 9.49
N ASN A 132 18.74 0.67 8.48
CA ASN A 132 18.17 0.95 7.18
C ASN A 132 18.19 -0.28 6.28
N GLN A 133 17.10 -1.05 6.35
CA GLN A 133 16.95 -2.29 5.60
C GLN A 133 16.93 -2.03 4.09
N LEU A 134 16.29 -0.94 3.64
CA LEU A 134 16.21 -0.59 2.22
C LEU A 134 17.58 -0.28 1.63
N GLU A 135 18.38 0.54 2.33
CA GLU A 135 19.75 0.84 1.93
C GLU A 135 20.59 -0.43 1.85
N HIS A 136 20.48 -1.30 2.85
CA HIS A 136 21.21 -2.57 2.86
C HIS A 136 20.85 -3.47 1.68
N ILE A 137 19.56 -3.59 1.36
CA ILE A 137 19.05 -4.37 0.22
C ILE A 137 19.58 -3.82 -1.10
N ILE A 138 19.44 -2.51 -1.32
CA ILE A 138 19.86 -1.86 -2.55
C ILE A 138 21.37 -1.99 -2.74
N SER A 139 22.17 -1.67 -1.72
CA SER A 139 23.63 -1.72 -1.79
C SER A 139 24.14 -3.15 -1.98
N SER A 140 23.54 -4.13 -1.32
CA SER A 140 23.90 -5.55 -1.50
C SER A 140 23.59 -6.03 -2.92
N TYR A 141 22.41 -5.72 -3.45
CA TYR A 141 22.02 -6.11 -4.81
C TYR A 141 22.86 -5.41 -5.88
N ASN A 142 23.16 -4.11 -5.70
CA ASN A 142 23.97 -3.36 -6.65
C ASN A 142 25.44 -3.81 -6.66
N SER A 143 25.96 -4.23 -5.51
CA SER A 143 27.31 -4.80 -5.42
C SER A 143 27.40 -6.21 -6.01
N ASN A 144 26.36 -7.03 -5.86
CA ASN A 144 26.31 -8.38 -6.42
C ASN A 144 24.88 -8.74 -6.86
N LYS A 145 24.65 -8.76 -8.17
CA LYS A 145 23.34 -9.10 -8.76
C LYS A 145 22.92 -10.57 -8.53
N SER A 146 23.85 -11.43 -8.08
CA SER A 146 23.63 -12.83 -7.69
C SER A 146 23.46 -13.01 -6.18
N VAL A 147 23.29 -11.93 -5.41
CA VAL A 147 22.97 -12.00 -3.98
C VAL A 147 21.77 -12.93 -3.76
N ARG A 148 21.82 -13.74 -2.69
CA ARG A 148 20.74 -14.68 -2.37
C ARG A 148 19.40 -13.94 -2.25
N ARG A 149 18.35 -14.50 -2.85
CA ARG A 149 17.01 -13.89 -2.87
C ARG A 149 16.43 -13.65 -1.48
N THR A 150 16.81 -14.46 -0.49
CA THR A 150 16.36 -14.30 0.90
C THR A 150 16.91 -13.06 1.59
N MET A 151 17.97 -12.44 1.08
CA MET A 151 18.47 -11.14 1.60
C MET A 151 17.58 -9.97 1.19
N LEU A 152 16.79 -10.12 0.12
CA LEU A 152 16.03 -9.03 -0.48
C LEU A 152 14.65 -8.92 0.18
N GLN A 153 14.67 -8.77 1.51
CA GLN A 153 13.50 -8.81 2.37
C GLN A 153 13.62 -7.73 3.45
N ALA A 154 12.51 -7.07 3.76
CA ALA A 154 12.44 -6.05 4.81
C ALA A 154 11.29 -6.36 5.77
N SER A 155 11.58 -6.36 7.06
CA SER A 155 10.61 -6.57 8.13
C SER A 155 10.06 -5.24 8.64
N ILE A 156 8.79 -5.23 8.98
CA ILE A 156 8.11 -4.08 9.59
C ILE A 156 7.64 -4.43 11.00
N PHE A 157 7.13 -5.66 11.16
CA PHE A 157 6.76 -6.20 12.47
C PHE A 157 8.01 -6.46 13.32
N ASP A 158 7.99 -5.95 14.54
CA ASP A 158 9.01 -6.16 15.54
C ASP A 158 8.36 -6.87 16.75
N PRO A 159 8.65 -8.17 16.97
CA PRO A 159 8.05 -8.93 18.06
C PRO A 159 8.22 -8.27 19.44
N ASP A 160 9.34 -7.59 19.68
CA ASP A 160 9.63 -6.96 20.97
C ASP A 160 8.71 -5.76 21.23
N ARG A 161 8.20 -5.11 20.18
CA ARG A 161 7.34 -3.93 20.27
C ARG A 161 5.87 -4.22 20.00
N ASP A 162 5.60 -5.14 19.09
CA ASP A 162 4.29 -5.29 18.46
C ASP A 162 3.54 -6.55 18.94
N HIS A 163 4.24 -7.53 19.53
CA HIS A 163 3.62 -8.76 20.06
C HIS A 163 3.00 -8.53 21.45
N THR A 164 1.98 -7.67 21.50
CA THR A 164 1.24 -7.32 22.72
C THR A 164 -0.08 -8.06 22.80
N SER A 165 -0.62 -8.26 24.01
CA SER A 165 -1.93 -8.89 24.23
C SER A 165 -3.13 -7.98 23.93
N SER A 166 -2.90 -6.77 23.39
CA SER A 166 -3.98 -5.84 23.10
C SER A 166 -4.92 -6.38 22.03
N ALA A 167 -6.24 -6.31 22.30
CA ALA A 167 -7.26 -6.79 21.37
C ALA A 167 -7.32 -6.02 20.04
N GLN A 168 -6.77 -4.79 20.00
CA GLN A 168 -6.69 -3.98 18.80
C GLN A 168 -5.33 -3.28 18.71
N LEU A 169 -4.59 -3.57 17.64
CA LEU A 169 -3.35 -2.90 17.30
C LEU A 169 -3.55 -2.13 15.99
N GLY A 170 -3.53 -0.80 16.04
CA GLY A 170 -3.69 0.02 14.83
C GLY A 170 -2.46 0.03 13.90
N PHE A 171 -1.31 -0.45 14.39
CA PHE A 171 -0.04 -0.50 13.67
C PHE A 171 0.91 -1.50 14.36
N PRO A 172 1.73 -2.27 13.60
CA PRO A 172 1.77 -2.33 12.14
C PRO A 172 0.83 -3.39 11.55
N CYS A 173 -0.01 -3.03 10.58
CA CYS A 173 -0.79 -3.99 9.79
C CYS A 173 0.04 -4.68 8.67
N LEU A 174 0.90 -3.93 7.96
CA LEU A 174 1.93 -4.46 7.07
C LEU A 174 3.06 -5.08 7.91
N GLN A 175 3.40 -6.34 7.63
CA GLN A 175 4.37 -7.12 8.42
C GLN A 175 5.73 -7.22 7.74
N HIS A 176 5.71 -7.43 6.41
CA HIS A 176 6.90 -7.81 5.66
C HIS A 176 6.81 -7.41 4.19
N LEU A 177 7.97 -7.15 3.59
CA LEU A 177 8.15 -6.93 2.16
C LEU A 177 9.22 -7.85 1.61
N GLN A 178 9.00 -8.38 0.41
CA GLN A 178 10.00 -9.12 -0.34
C GLN A 178 10.17 -8.52 -1.73
N PHE A 179 11.42 -8.33 -2.14
CA PHE A 179 11.84 -7.80 -3.44
C PHE A 179 12.40 -8.93 -4.29
N ILE A 180 11.84 -9.11 -5.49
CA ILE A 180 12.12 -10.26 -6.35
C ILE A 180 12.62 -9.73 -7.71
N PRO A 181 13.94 -9.52 -7.84
CA PRO A 181 14.52 -9.07 -9.11
C PRO A 181 14.55 -10.22 -10.11
N ASP A 182 14.15 -9.92 -11.34
CA ASP A 182 14.41 -10.73 -12.52
C ASP A 182 15.53 -10.06 -13.32
N ASN A 183 16.76 -10.56 -13.13
CA ASN A 183 17.95 -10.01 -13.79
C ASN A 183 17.93 -10.20 -15.31
N ARG A 184 17.19 -11.20 -15.82
CA ARG A 184 17.08 -11.48 -17.25
C ARG A 184 16.17 -10.46 -17.93
N ASN A 185 15.00 -10.23 -17.34
CA ASN A 185 14.01 -9.30 -17.88
C ASN A 185 14.19 -7.85 -17.39
N LYS A 186 15.14 -7.61 -16.48
CA LYS A 186 15.39 -6.31 -15.84
C LYS A 186 14.17 -5.76 -15.12
N THR A 187 13.41 -6.64 -14.48
CA THR A 187 12.20 -6.27 -13.76
C THR A 187 12.31 -6.54 -12.26
N LEU A 188 11.45 -5.88 -11.49
CA LEU A 188 11.24 -6.11 -10.07
C LEU A 188 9.78 -6.46 -9.82
N SER A 189 9.56 -7.59 -9.15
CA SER A 189 8.29 -7.92 -8.49
C SER A 189 8.41 -7.69 -6.98
N VAL A 190 7.33 -7.26 -6.32
CA VAL A 190 7.30 -7.04 -4.87
C VAL A 190 6.12 -7.77 -4.23
N ASN A 191 6.37 -8.45 -3.13
CA ASN A 191 5.33 -9.06 -2.30
C ASN A 191 5.21 -8.29 -0.99
N ALA A 192 3.99 -7.88 -0.64
CA ALA A 192 3.64 -7.20 0.60
C ALA A 192 2.69 -8.05 1.44
N PHE A 193 3.04 -8.27 2.71
CA PHE A 193 2.28 -9.15 3.61
C PHE A 193 1.59 -8.34 4.69
N TYR A 194 0.26 -8.43 4.74
CA TYR A 194 -0.59 -7.78 5.73
C TYR A 194 -1.27 -8.83 6.61
N ALA A 195 -1.15 -8.71 7.93
CA ALA A 195 -1.90 -9.56 8.84
C ALA A 195 -3.40 -9.22 8.78
N THR A 196 -3.71 -7.93 8.80
CA THR A 196 -5.05 -7.38 8.60
C THR A 196 -4.99 -6.16 7.68
N GLN A 197 -6.09 -5.82 7.02
CA GLN A 197 -6.18 -4.63 6.18
C GLN A 197 -7.58 -4.03 6.27
N GLN A 198 -7.66 -2.74 6.60
CA GLN A 198 -8.87 -1.93 6.50
C GLN A 198 -9.11 -1.55 5.03
N ILE A 199 -10.25 -1.96 4.47
CA ILE A 199 -10.52 -1.82 3.03
C ILE A 199 -10.95 -0.41 2.67
N PHE A 200 -11.84 0.21 3.44
CA PHE A 200 -12.33 1.54 3.14
C PHE A 200 -11.30 2.62 3.49
N GLU A 201 -10.79 2.63 4.73
CA GLU A 201 -9.95 3.72 5.26
C GLU A 201 -8.51 3.67 4.75
N LYS A 202 -7.93 2.47 4.55
CA LYS A 202 -6.48 2.33 4.37
C LYS A 202 -6.04 1.64 3.08
N ALA A 203 -6.82 0.72 2.51
CA ALA A 203 -6.31 -0.18 1.47
C ALA A 203 -5.82 0.57 0.23
N TYR A 204 -6.59 1.52 -0.30
CA TYR A 204 -6.18 2.29 -1.47
C TYR A 204 -4.85 3.02 -1.22
N GLY A 205 -4.76 3.81 -0.14
CA GLY A 205 -3.55 4.54 0.21
C GLY A 205 -2.36 3.61 0.50
N ASN A 206 -2.60 2.48 1.15
CA ASN A 206 -1.57 1.47 1.39
C ASN A 206 -1.04 0.89 0.07
N TYR A 207 -1.92 0.50 -0.84
CA TYR A 207 -1.53 -0.02 -2.15
C TYR A 207 -0.70 1.00 -2.92
N LEU A 208 -1.16 2.26 -2.96
CA LEU A 208 -0.42 3.34 -3.62
C LEU A 208 0.94 3.58 -2.97
N GLY A 209 1.02 3.60 -1.65
CA GLY A 209 2.27 3.75 -0.90
C GLY A 209 3.28 2.63 -1.19
N ILE A 210 2.81 1.38 -1.27
CA ILE A 210 3.66 0.23 -1.64
C ILE A 210 4.09 0.33 -3.09
N CYS A 211 3.20 0.67 -4.04
CA CYS A 211 3.60 0.87 -5.44
C CYS A 211 4.67 1.96 -5.57
N ARG A 212 4.56 3.06 -4.84
CA ARG A 212 5.58 4.13 -4.79
C ARG A 212 6.91 3.61 -4.24
N LEU A 213 6.88 2.87 -3.12
CA LEU A 213 8.08 2.22 -2.56
C LEU A 213 8.71 1.24 -3.55
N SER A 214 7.90 0.40 -4.20
CA SER A 214 8.35 -0.59 -5.17
C SER A 214 8.99 0.07 -6.39
N HIS A 215 8.44 1.19 -6.85
CA HIS A 215 9.03 2.00 -7.91
C HIS A 215 10.39 2.56 -7.50
N PHE A 216 10.48 3.16 -6.31
CA PHE A 216 11.75 3.65 -5.76
C PHE A 216 12.80 2.54 -5.71
N MET A 217 12.45 1.36 -5.18
CA MET A 217 13.37 0.23 -5.10
C MET A 217 13.80 -0.26 -6.49
N ALA A 218 12.85 -0.35 -7.44
CA ALA A 218 13.18 -0.72 -8.82
C ALA A 218 14.16 0.27 -9.45
N TYR A 219 13.89 1.57 -9.32
CA TYR A 219 14.74 2.66 -9.80
C TYR A 219 16.16 2.57 -9.22
N GLU A 220 16.30 2.48 -7.91
CA GLU A 220 17.60 2.41 -7.21
C GLU A 220 18.37 1.11 -7.48
N MET A 221 17.67 0.05 -7.89
CA MET A 221 18.24 -1.24 -8.30
C MET A 221 18.54 -1.32 -9.81
N ASN A 222 18.19 -0.28 -10.57
CA ASN A 222 18.25 -0.23 -12.04
C ASN A 222 17.41 -1.35 -12.70
N LEU A 223 16.15 -1.44 -12.28
CA LEU A 223 15.12 -2.36 -12.74
C LEU A 223 13.83 -1.58 -13.05
N SER A 224 12.94 -2.20 -13.82
CA SER A 224 11.57 -1.70 -14.04
C SER A 224 10.58 -2.43 -13.13
N LEU A 225 9.63 -1.70 -12.53
CA LEU A 225 8.58 -2.34 -11.72
C LEU A 225 7.61 -3.11 -12.63
N ASP A 226 7.42 -4.40 -12.35
CA ASP A 226 6.54 -5.29 -13.12
C ASP A 226 5.24 -5.61 -12.38
N ARG A 227 5.36 -6.04 -11.11
CA ARG A 227 4.22 -6.52 -10.33
C ARG A 227 4.35 -6.19 -8.85
N VAL A 228 3.22 -5.90 -8.23
CA VAL A 228 3.09 -5.80 -6.78
C VAL A 228 1.97 -6.72 -6.32
N ASN A 229 2.29 -7.67 -5.45
CA ASN A 229 1.33 -8.60 -4.86
C ASN A 229 1.10 -8.22 -3.39
N PHE A 230 -0.15 -8.21 -2.97
CA PHE A 230 -0.57 -7.98 -1.60
C PHE A 230 -1.20 -9.27 -1.07
N TYR A 231 -0.61 -9.85 -0.04
CA TYR A 231 -1.14 -10.99 0.69
C TYR A 231 -1.77 -10.49 1.97
N ILE A 232 -3.09 -10.56 2.08
CA ILE A 232 -3.85 -10.06 3.23
C ILE A 232 -4.48 -11.24 3.96
N GLY A 233 -4.10 -11.44 5.23
CA GLY A 233 -4.67 -12.47 6.09
C GLY A 233 -6.16 -12.24 6.34
N VAL A 234 -6.52 -11.05 6.82
CA VAL A 234 -7.92 -10.66 7.02
C VAL A 234 -8.18 -9.25 6.49
N ALA A 235 -8.96 -9.15 5.42
CA ALA A 235 -9.49 -7.89 4.92
C ALA A 235 -10.77 -7.53 5.67
N LYS A 236 -10.85 -6.33 6.25
CA LYS A 236 -11.99 -5.85 7.04
C LYS A 236 -12.59 -4.61 6.41
N PHE A 237 -13.91 -4.51 6.36
CA PHE A 237 -14.58 -3.36 5.76
C PHE A 237 -14.15 -2.06 6.43
N ASP A 238 -14.49 -1.92 7.72
CA ASP A 238 -13.98 -0.96 8.70
C ASP A 238 -14.93 -0.94 9.92
N THR A 239 -14.72 -0.01 10.86
CA THR A 239 -15.64 0.21 12.00
C THR A 239 -16.96 0.87 11.59
N LEU A 240 -16.98 1.60 10.47
CA LEU A 240 -18.19 2.26 9.96
C LEU A 240 -19.22 1.22 9.46
N PRO A 241 -20.52 1.42 9.75
CA PRO A 241 -21.58 0.62 9.15
C PRO A 241 -21.58 0.74 7.62
N LYS A 242 -21.81 -0.37 6.92
CA LYS A 242 -21.95 -0.37 5.45
C LYS A 242 -23.14 0.48 4.97
N SER A 243 -24.14 0.66 5.83
CA SER A 243 -25.36 1.44 5.57
C SER A 243 -25.20 2.94 5.79
N THR A 244 -24.02 3.41 6.22
CA THR A 244 -23.72 4.83 6.35
C THR A 244 -23.93 5.53 5.00
N GLN A 245 -24.57 6.70 5.00
CA GLN A 245 -25.01 7.38 3.78
C GLN A 245 -23.85 7.64 2.82
N GLU A 246 -22.70 8.07 3.33
CA GLU A 246 -21.48 8.34 2.58
C GLU A 246 -20.95 7.10 1.88
N ILE A 247 -21.05 5.92 2.52
CA ILE A 247 -20.66 4.63 1.95
C ILE A 247 -21.61 4.22 0.81
N VAL A 248 -22.92 4.39 1.02
CA VAL A 248 -23.94 4.07 0.02
C VAL A 248 -23.79 4.97 -1.21
N GLU A 249 -23.51 6.26 -1.02
CA GLU A 249 -23.24 7.21 -2.10
C GLU A 249 -21.95 6.88 -2.85
N LEU A 250 -20.88 6.54 -2.12
CA LEU A 250 -19.63 6.08 -2.71
C LEU A 250 -19.86 4.83 -3.56
N GLN A 251 -20.58 3.83 -3.05
CA GLN A 251 -20.93 2.61 -3.79
C GLN A 251 -21.67 2.95 -5.10
N LYS A 252 -22.68 3.83 -5.06
CA LYS A 252 -23.41 4.26 -6.25
C LYS A 252 -22.52 4.94 -7.28
N LYS A 253 -21.68 5.90 -6.86
CA LYS A 253 -20.73 6.60 -7.76
C LYS A 253 -19.79 5.61 -8.44
N ILE A 254 -19.22 4.69 -7.67
CA ILE A 254 -18.30 3.67 -8.18
C ILE A 254 -19.00 2.71 -9.16
N GLN A 255 -20.23 2.30 -8.87
CA GLN A 255 -21.02 1.43 -9.76
C GLN A 255 -21.39 2.13 -11.09
N GLN A 256 -21.57 3.45 -11.10
CA GLN A 256 -21.82 4.19 -12.33
C GLN A 256 -20.61 4.19 -13.28
N VAL A 257 -19.39 4.17 -12.75
CA VAL A 257 -18.15 4.07 -13.54
C VAL A 257 -18.06 2.72 -14.28
N LEU A 258 -18.74 1.66 -13.80
CA LEU A 258 -18.80 0.37 -14.49
C LEU A 258 -19.63 0.40 -15.79
N ASN A 259 -20.53 1.37 -15.95
CA ASN A 259 -21.48 1.44 -17.07
C ASN A 259 -21.33 2.72 -17.92
N PRO A 260 -20.24 2.93 -18.67
CA PRO A 260 -20.13 4.08 -19.57
C PRO A 260 -21.13 4.09 -20.74
N LEU A 261 -21.87 2.99 -20.99
CA LEU A 261 -22.58 2.76 -22.26
C LEU A 261 -24.08 3.09 -22.28
N HIS A 262 -24.68 3.72 -21.25
CA HIS A 262 -26.11 4.05 -21.24
C HIS A 262 -26.43 5.54 -21.02
N GLY A 263 -25.69 6.42 -21.71
CA GLY A 263 -26.02 7.84 -21.77
C GLY A 263 -25.54 8.48 -23.06
N ASN A 264 -26.17 8.14 -24.21
CA ASN A 264 -26.25 8.99 -25.43
C ASN A 264 -26.92 8.27 -26.62
N LEU A 265 -28.13 7.71 -26.44
CA LEU A 265 -28.93 7.16 -27.56
C LEU A 265 -30.43 7.53 -27.49
N LYS A 266 -30.77 8.63 -26.84
CA LYS A 266 -32.07 9.29 -27.00
C LYS A 266 -31.80 10.77 -27.20
N ASP A 267 -31.53 11.14 -28.45
CA ASP A 267 -31.74 12.47 -29.04
C ASP A 267 -31.05 12.52 -30.42
N ARG A 268 -31.43 11.61 -31.32
CA ARG A 268 -31.35 11.83 -32.78
C ARG A 268 -32.46 11.04 -33.48
N ASN A 269 -33.27 11.80 -34.21
CA ASN A 269 -34.40 11.47 -35.08
C ASN A 269 -35.76 11.38 -34.37
#